data_AF-A0A2D7XWC3-F1
#
_entry.id   AF-A0A2D7XWC3-F1
#
_cell.length_a   1.000
_cell.length_b   1.000
_cell.length_c   1.000
_cell.angle_alpha   90.00
_cell.angle_beta   90.00
_cell.angle_gamma   90.00
#
_symmetry.space_group_name_H-M   'P 1'
#
loop_
_entity.id
_entity.type
_entity.pdbx_description
1 polymer ?
#
loop_
_entity_poly.entity_id
_entity_poly.type
_entity_poly.pdbx_seq_one_letter_code
_entity_poly.pdbx_strand_id
1 'polypeptide(L)'
;MKFAYLALPAFLLTACGNSTPPQITQNTCEAVEVVITEGSKKNAFSAFRGEPVMLGDRELNHRWHANTNAFGDDCRTSIIRDMFGTDLYTYHCELYARTGSLEAEAREAEARAAIGEVRDLLSSCLGQDWVMKETSEHTDFEIYQKYLFEPKSGRPGADEFEFTADPIYIEMSYTPFSRGRSGPSGWLAKVQFQEMRKMN
;
A
#
# COMPACT_ATOMS: atom_id res chain seq x y z
N MET A 1 -2.80 60.49 -29.19
CA MET A 1 -4.08 59.75 -29.16
C MET A 1 -3.81 58.38 -28.58
N LYS A 2 -4.63 57.98 -27.60
CA LYS A 2 -4.61 56.69 -26.90
C LYS A 2 -5.06 55.58 -27.84
N PHE A 3 -4.37 54.44 -27.83
CA PHE A 3 -5.00 53.13 -27.98
C PHE A 3 -4.25 52.12 -27.11
N ALA A 4 -4.84 51.89 -25.93
CA ALA A 4 -4.59 50.71 -25.11
C ALA A 4 -5.40 49.52 -25.69
N TYR A 5 -5.21 48.36 -25.07
CA TYR A 5 -5.81 47.03 -25.31
C TYR A 5 -5.00 46.10 -26.21
N LEU A 6 -4.20 45.26 -25.56
CA LEU A 6 -4.33 43.82 -25.69
C LEU A 6 -3.96 43.19 -24.35
N ALA A 7 -4.99 42.96 -23.54
CA ALA A 7 -4.92 42.09 -22.38
C ALA A 7 -4.64 40.66 -22.88
N LEU A 8 -3.46 40.12 -22.57
CA LEU A 8 -3.23 38.69 -22.76
C LEU A 8 -3.93 37.94 -21.63
N PRO A 9 -4.81 36.97 -21.94
CA PRO A 9 -5.55 36.22 -20.96
C PRO A 9 -4.64 35.26 -20.19
N ALA A 10 -5.01 35.05 -18.94
CA ALA A 10 -4.36 34.19 -17.97
C ALA A 10 -4.14 32.76 -18.49
N PHE A 11 -2.88 32.35 -18.62
CA PHE A 11 -2.50 30.94 -18.53
C PHE A 11 -2.56 30.52 -17.06
N LEU A 12 -3.77 30.36 -16.53
CA LEU A 12 -4.01 29.45 -15.42
C LEU A 12 -4.22 28.07 -16.04
N LEU A 13 -3.11 27.40 -16.39
CA LEU A 13 -3.16 25.96 -16.56
C LEU A 13 -3.54 25.39 -15.20
N THR A 14 -4.80 24.99 -15.13
CA THR A 14 -5.34 24.07 -14.15
C THR A 14 -4.33 22.95 -13.94
N ALA A 15 -3.72 22.90 -12.76
CA ALA A 15 -2.97 21.76 -12.27
C ALA A 15 -3.96 20.61 -11.99
N CYS A 16 -4.56 20.07 -13.04
CA CYS A 16 -5.17 18.74 -13.01
C CYS A 16 -4.00 17.76 -13.06
N GLY A 17 -3.51 17.40 -11.87
CA GLY A 17 -2.37 16.51 -11.69
C GLY A 17 -2.69 15.09 -12.17
N ASN A 18 -2.67 14.88 -13.48
CA ASN A 18 -2.46 13.56 -14.06
C ASN A 18 -0.96 13.29 -13.95
N SER A 19 -0.53 12.83 -12.77
CA SER A 19 0.80 12.26 -12.63
C SER A 19 0.91 11.07 -13.59
N THR A 20 1.87 11.10 -14.50
CA THR A 20 2.19 9.97 -15.37
C THR A 20 2.42 8.72 -14.51
N PRO A 21 1.75 7.59 -14.79
CA PRO A 21 1.99 6.35 -14.07
C PRO A 21 3.47 5.98 -14.09
N PRO A 22 4.05 5.52 -12.97
CA PRO A 22 5.43 5.02 -12.96
C PRO A 22 5.56 3.86 -13.95
N GLN A 23 6.61 3.87 -14.77
CA GLN A 23 6.97 2.71 -15.58
C GLN A 23 7.87 1.83 -14.72
N ILE A 24 7.38 0.67 -14.30
CA ILE A 24 8.14 -0.24 -13.43
C ILE A 24 8.00 -1.68 -13.89
N THR A 25 9.06 -2.47 -13.69
CA THR A 25 9.01 -3.92 -13.83
C THR A 25 8.64 -4.54 -12.49
N GLN A 26 7.55 -5.31 -12.44
CA GLN A 26 7.08 -5.96 -11.21
C GLN A 26 8.14 -6.83 -10.54
N ASN A 27 8.06 -6.94 -9.21
CA ASN A 27 8.90 -7.83 -8.40
C ASN A 27 10.41 -7.62 -8.62
N THR A 28 10.82 -6.35 -8.78
CA THR A 28 12.22 -5.94 -8.90
C THR A 28 12.61 -4.94 -7.79
N CYS A 29 13.91 -4.75 -7.56
CA CYS A 29 14.37 -3.68 -6.67
C CYS A 29 14.01 -2.28 -7.18
N GLU A 30 13.95 -2.08 -8.50
CA GLU A 30 13.45 -0.84 -9.10
C GLU A 30 12.01 -0.56 -8.65
N ALA A 31 11.14 -1.57 -8.66
CA ALA A 31 9.77 -1.42 -8.16
C ALA A 31 9.72 -1.05 -6.67
N VAL A 32 10.57 -1.67 -5.84
CA VAL A 32 10.70 -1.34 -4.41
C VAL A 32 11.13 0.11 -4.23
N GLU A 33 12.19 0.54 -4.91
CA GLU A 33 12.74 1.90 -4.86
C GLU A 33 11.71 2.95 -5.30
N VAL A 34 10.97 2.68 -6.38
CA VAL A 34 9.93 3.57 -6.87
C VAL A 34 8.79 3.67 -5.86
N VAL A 35 8.32 2.57 -5.29
CA VAL A 35 7.24 2.62 -4.28
C VAL A 35 7.66 3.42 -3.05
N ILE A 36 8.88 3.22 -2.54
CA ILE A 36 9.42 3.99 -1.41
C ILE A 36 9.54 5.47 -1.78
N THR A 37 10.04 5.77 -2.97
CA THR A 37 10.20 7.15 -3.46
C THR A 37 8.83 7.85 -3.55
N GLU A 38 7.83 7.22 -4.16
CA GLU A 38 6.47 7.75 -4.25
C GLU A 38 5.79 7.89 -2.89
N GLY A 39 6.07 6.97 -1.94
CA GLY A 39 5.60 7.06 -0.56
C GLY A 39 6.16 8.30 0.17
N SER A 40 7.44 8.62 -0.08
CA SER A 40 8.10 9.77 0.55
C SER A 40 7.69 11.14 0.00
N LYS A 41 6.89 11.21 -1.08
CA LYS A 41 6.37 12.48 -1.62
C LYS A 41 5.29 13.09 -0.73
N LYS A 42 5.03 14.39 -0.94
CA LYS A 42 3.98 15.15 -0.22
C LYS A 42 2.59 14.50 -0.36
N ASN A 43 2.26 14.07 -1.58
CA ASN A 43 1.05 13.30 -1.85
C ASN A 43 1.46 11.83 -2.06
N ALA A 44 1.65 11.10 -0.97
CA ALA A 44 2.17 9.74 -1.01
C ALA A 44 1.35 8.84 -1.94
N PHE A 45 2.08 8.05 -2.74
CA PHE A 45 1.57 7.09 -3.72
C PHE A 45 0.63 7.66 -4.79
N SER A 46 0.52 8.99 -4.93
CA SER A 46 -0.46 9.57 -5.87
C SER A 46 -0.18 9.21 -7.33
N ALA A 47 1.07 8.96 -7.69
CA ALA A 47 1.46 8.54 -9.04
C ALA A 47 0.83 7.20 -9.44
N PHE A 48 0.56 6.33 -8.47
CA PHE A 48 -0.06 5.03 -8.71
C PHE A 48 -1.59 5.12 -8.84
N ARG A 49 -2.24 6.25 -8.53
CA ARG A 49 -3.71 6.32 -8.54
C ARG A 49 -4.24 6.18 -9.97
N GLY A 50 -4.99 5.12 -10.21
CA GLY A 50 -5.82 4.93 -11.38
C GLY A 50 -7.29 5.20 -11.05
N GLU A 51 -8.16 4.28 -11.46
CA GLU A 51 -9.60 4.38 -11.25
C GLU A 51 -9.98 4.30 -9.76
N PRO A 52 -10.99 5.07 -9.30
CA PRO A 52 -11.50 4.97 -7.95
C PRO A 52 -12.08 3.57 -7.69
N VAL A 53 -11.90 3.06 -6.47
CA VAL A 53 -12.54 1.81 -6.06
C VAL A 53 -14.04 2.05 -5.89
N MET A 54 -14.85 1.14 -6.41
CA MET A 54 -16.31 1.22 -6.33
C MET A 54 -16.87 0.37 -5.19
N LEU A 55 -17.86 0.89 -4.47
CA LEU A 55 -18.73 0.15 -3.58
C LEU A 55 -20.14 0.12 -4.18
N GLY A 56 -20.42 -0.92 -4.97
CA GLY A 56 -21.57 -0.92 -5.87
C GLY A 56 -21.46 0.25 -6.86
N ASP A 57 -22.44 1.13 -6.82
CA ASP A 57 -22.60 2.27 -7.72
C ASP A 57 -21.88 3.54 -7.20
N ARG A 58 -21.26 3.46 -6.00
CA ARG A 58 -20.65 4.60 -5.31
C ARG A 58 -19.13 4.55 -5.36
N GLU A 59 -18.52 5.63 -5.79
CA GLU A 59 -17.07 5.83 -5.68
C GLU A 59 -16.60 5.97 -4.23
N LEU A 60 -15.50 5.29 -3.90
CA LEU A 60 -14.75 5.49 -2.66
C LEU A 60 -13.63 6.51 -2.90
N ASN A 61 -13.91 7.79 -2.65
CA ASN A 61 -13.01 8.94 -2.91
C ASN A 61 -11.66 8.94 -2.15
N HIS A 62 -11.36 7.87 -1.43
CA HIS A 62 -10.15 7.69 -0.64
C HIS A 62 -9.42 6.38 -0.99
N ARG A 63 -9.88 5.65 -2.02
CA ARG A 63 -9.28 4.40 -2.50
C ARG A 63 -9.27 4.37 -4.01
N TRP A 64 -8.16 3.95 -4.59
CA TRP A 64 -7.99 3.82 -6.04
C TRP A 64 -7.30 2.50 -6.36
N HIS A 65 -7.73 1.84 -7.44
CA HIS A 65 -6.92 0.81 -8.06
C HIS A 65 -5.62 1.44 -8.57
N ALA A 66 -4.53 0.70 -8.47
CA ALA A 66 -3.27 1.16 -8.99
C ALA A 66 -3.30 1.10 -10.53
N ASN A 67 -2.86 2.17 -11.18
CA ASN A 67 -2.65 2.19 -12.64
C ASN A 67 -1.40 1.37 -13.05
N THR A 68 -0.53 1.05 -12.09
CA THR A 68 0.65 0.22 -12.26
C THR A 68 0.93 -0.53 -10.97
N ASN A 69 1.10 -1.83 -11.08
CA ASN A 69 1.34 -2.73 -9.96
C ASN A 69 2.85 -2.96 -9.81
N ALA A 70 3.38 -2.77 -8.60
CA ALA A 70 4.78 -3.09 -8.28
C ALA A 70 4.96 -4.56 -7.89
N PHE A 71 3.91 -5.18 -7.35
CA PHE A 71 3.87 -6.57 -6.89
C PHE A 71 2.50 -7.16 -7.21
N GLY A 72 2.45 -8.47 -7.46
CA GLY A 72 1.19 -9.17 -7.72
C GLY A 72 0.33 -8.56 -8.84
N ASP A 73 -0.96 -8.91 -8.84
CA ASP A 73 -1.87 -8.59 -9.94
C ASP A 73 -2.90 -7.49 -9.62
N ASP A 74 -3.15 -7.19 -8.34
CA ASP A 74 -4.06 -6.12 -7.92
C ASP A 74 -3.41 -5.30 -6.80
N CYS A 75 -2.95 -4.10 -7.14
CA CYS A 75 -2.55 -3.11 -6.17
C CYS A 75 -3.59 -2.01 -6.03
N ARG A 76 -3.67 -1.41 -4.85
CA ARG A 76 -4.53 -0.27 -4.57
C ARG A 76 -3.80 0.73 -3.70
N THR A 77 -4.12 2.00 -3.90
CA THR A 77 -3.74 3.08 -2.99
C THR A 77 -4.94 3.47 -2.14
N SER A 78 -4.70 3.84 -0.89
CA SER A 78 -5.76 4.46 -0.08
C SER A 78 -5.22 5.49 0.90
N ILE A 79 -6.12 6.38 1.34
CA ILE A 79 -5.84 7.39 2.36
C ILE A 79 -6.87 7.22 3.47
N ILE A 80 -6.38 7.11 4.70
CA ILE A 80 -7.18 7.27 5.92
C ILE A 80 -6.79 8.63 6.48
N ARG A 81 -7.76 9.55 6.53
CA ARG A 81 -7.53 10.92 7.02
C ARG A 81 -7.88 11.02 8.49
N ASP A 82 -7.18 11.92 9.19
CA ASP A 82 -7.47 12.29 10.59
C ASP A 82 -7.53 11.09 11.56
N MET A 83 -6.60 10.15 11.39
CA MET A 83 -6.37 9.07 12.33
C MET A 83 -5.49 9.58 13.47
N PHE A 84 -6.11 10.00 14.57
CA PHE A 84 -5.42 10.61 15.73
C PHE A 84 -4.56 11.83 15.33
N GLY A 85 -5.08 12.72 14.48
CA GLY A 85 -4.37 13.90 14.00
C GLY A 85 -3.34 13.65 12.89
N THR A 86 -3.30 12.44 12.33
CA THR A 86 -2.40 12.06 11.23
C THR A 86 -3.16 11.49 10.04
N ASP A 87 -2.65 11.75 8.83
CA ASP A 87 -3.09 11.07 7.61
C ASP A 87 -2.22 9.84 7.38
N LEU A 88 -2.85 8.69 7.13
CA LEU A 88 -2.20 7.43 6.76
C LEU A 88 -2.45 7.14 5.28
N TYR A 89 -1.37 7.11 4.51
CA TYR A 89 -1.35 6.73 3.11
C TYR A 89 -0.89 5.29 3.01
N THR A 90 -1.51 4.52 2.12
CA THR A 90 -1.17 3.12 1.90
C THR A 90 -1.07 2.80 0.42
N TYR A 91 -0.14 1.93 0.08
CA TYR A 91 -0.08 1.21 -1.18
C TYR A 91 -0.06 -0.29 -0.82
N HIS A 92 -1.14 -1.00 -1.14
CA HIS A 92 -1.24 -2.43 -0.90
C HIS A 92 -1.25 -3.17 -2.22
N CYS A 93 -0.69 -4.38 -2.25
CA CYS A 93 -0.79 -5.29 -3.37
C CYS A 93 -1.18 -6.68 -2.86
N GLU A 94 -2.18 -7.27 -3.49
CA GLU A 94 -2.55 -8.66 -3.27
C GLU A 94 -1.52 -9.57 -3.96
N LEU A 95 -0.92 -10.46 -3.18
CA LEU A 95 0.06 -11.44 -3.65
C LEU A 95 -0.59 -12.79 -3.95
N TYR A 96 -1.63 -13.13 -3.18
CA TYR A 96 -2.41 -14.34 -3.35
C TYR A 96 -3.76 -14.17 -2.64
N ALA A 97 -4.85 -14.54 -3.31
CA ALA A 97 -6.13 -14.68 -2.64
C ALA A 97 -6.93 -15.89 -3.14
N ARG A 98 -7.59 -16.53 -2.19
CA ARG A 98 -8.65 -17.51 -2.41
C ARG A 98 -9.77 -17.23 -1.42
N THR A 99 -10.51 -16.17 -1.70
CA THR A 99 -11.69 -15.80 -0.91
C THR A 99 -12.75 -16.90 -0.99
N GLY A 100 -13.44 -17.15 0.11
CA GLY A 100 -14.43 -18.23 0.24
C GLY A 100 -13.85 -19.65 0.30
N SER A 101 -12.53 -19.83 0.21
CA SER A 101 -11.91 -21.15 0.31
C SER A 101 -12.09 -21.75 1.70
N LEU A 102 -12.38 -23.05 1.74
CA LEU A 102 -12.37 -23.87 2.96
C LEU A 102 -11.08 -24.74 3.04
N GLU A 103 -10.22 -24.64 2.03
CA GLU A 103 -8.98 -25.41 1.91
C GLU A 103 -7.84 -24.68 2.65
N ALA A 104 -7.82 -24.79 3.98
CA ALA A 104 -6.73 -24.22 4.78
C ALA A 104 -5.38 -24.87 4.39
N GLU A 105 -5.18 -26.13 4.77
CA GLU A 105 -3.88 -26.81 4.63
C GLU A 105 -3.43 -26.99 3.17
N ALA A 106 -4.35 -27.30 2.25
CA ALA A 106 -4.01 -27.61 0.87
C ALA A 106 -3.43 -26.42 0.09
N ARG A 107 -3.69 -25.19 0.57
CA ARG A 107 -3.30 -23.94 -0.10
C ARG A 107 -2.28 -23.12 0.67
N GLU A 108 -1.92 -23.55 1.88
CA GLU A 108 -0.94 -22.87 2.70
C GLU A 108 0.41 -22.75 1.99
N ALA A 109 0.86 -23.81 1.29
CA ALA A 109 2.12 -23.80 0.57
C ALA A 109 2.17 -22.73 -0.54
N GLU A 110 1.06 -22.52 -1.25
CA GLU A 110 0.94 -21.50 -2.30
C GLU A 110 1.01 -20.09 -1.69
N ALA A 111 0.23 -19.83 -0.63
CA ALA A 111 0.24 -18.55 0.07
C ALA A 111 1.61 -18.23 0.68
N ARG A 112 2.26 -19.24 1.27
CA ARG A 112 3.58 -19.13 1.89
C ARG A 112 4.67 -18.87 0.84
N ALA A 113 4.57 -19.49 -0.33
CA ALA A 113 5.48 -19.22 -1.44
C ALA A 113 5.35 -17.76 -1.92
N ALA A 114 4.12 -17.28 -2.11
CA ALA A 114 3.87 -15.92 -2.57
C ALA A 114 4.46 -14.85 -1.63
N ILE A 115 4.29 -15.01 -0.31
CA ILE A 115 4.91 -14.07 0.65
C ILE A 115 6.42 -14.25 0.77
N GLY A 116 6.93 -15.47 0.58
CA GLY A 116 8.36 -15.78 0.65
C GLY A 116 9.15 -15.10 -0.46
N GLU A 117 8.64 -15.13 -1.69
CA GLU A 117 9.24 -14.46 -2.84
C GLU A 117 9.37 -12.95 -2.62
N VAL A 118 8.30 -12.30 -2.15
CA VAL A 118 8.32 -10.85 -1.88
C VAL A 118 9.18 -10.51 -0.67
N ARG A 119 9.21 -11.38 0.37
CA ARG A 119 10.08 -11.21 1.53
C ARG A 119 11.54 -11.21 1.12
N ASP A 120 11.94 -12.18 0.31
CA ASP A 120 13.33 -12.33 -0.13
C ASP A 120 13.74 -11.15 -1.02
N LEU A 121 12.84 -10.71 -1.91
CA LEU A 121 13.03 -9.51 -2.70
C LEU A 121 13.23 -8.27 -1.81
N LEU A 122 12.30 -7.97 -0.89
CA LEU A 122 12.41 -6.80 -0.02
C LEU A 122 13.68 -6.85 0.84
N SER A 123 14.02 -8.01 1.38
CA SER A 123 15.24 -8.19 2.17
C SER A 123 16.50 -7.91 1.36
N SER A 124 16.50 -8.23 0.06
CA SER A 124 17.62 -7.93 -0.84
C SER A 124 17.70 -6.46 -1.26
N CYS A 125 16.57 -5.77 -1.40
CA CYS A 125 16.50 -4.42 -1.97
C CYS A 125 16.56 -3.30 -0.93
N LEU A 126 16.01 -3.48 0.27
CA LEU A 126 15.92 -2.41 1.29
C LEU A 126 17.30 -2.07 1.91
N GLY A 127 18.31 -2.92 1.70
CA GLY A 127 19.67 -2.69 2.18
C GLY A 127 19.82 -2.83 3.69
N GLN A 128 20.98 -2.43 4.21
CA GLN A 128 21.36 -2.67 5.60
C GLN A 128 20.68 -1.72 6.60
N ASP A 129 20.04 -0.65 6.15
CA ASP A 129 19.39 0.33 7.03
C ASP A 129 18.00 -0.10 7.50
N TRP A 130 17.53 -1.27 7.06
CA TRP A 130 16.26 -1.85 7.44
C TRP A 130 16.46 -3.13 8.27
N VAL A 131 15.49 -3.42 9.13
CA VAL A 131 15.39 -4.66 9.91
C VAL A 131 14.07 -5.34 9.64
N MET A 132 14.10 -6.67 9.58
CA MET A 132 12.91 -7.51 9.42
C MET A 132 12.56 -8.18 10.74
N LYS A 133 11.28 -8.18 11.10
CA LYS A 133 10.70 -8.92 12.22
C LYS A 133 9.64 -9.88 11.70
N GLU A 134 9.59 -11.08 12.25
CA GLU A 134 8.62 -12.10 11.90
C GLU A 134 7.61 -12.32 13.05
N THR A 135 6.35 -12.57 12.70
CA THR A 135 5.30 -12.97 13.62
C THR A 135 4.46 -14.06 12.96
N SER A 136 4.27 -15.18 13.64
CA SER A 136 3.58 -16.38 13.11
C SER A 136 2.24 -16.67 13.77
N GLU A 137 1.81 -15.84 14.70
CA GLU A 137 0.58 -16.06 15.49
C GLU A 137 -0.23 -14.78 15.58
N HIS A 138 -1.56 -14.91 15.50
CA HIS A 138 -2.51 -13.82 15.69
C HIS A 138 -3.86 -14.40 16.15
N THR A 139 -4.53 -13.75 17.10
CA THR A 139 -5.75 -14.29 17.73
C THR A 139 -6.94 -14.42 16.79
N ASP A 140 -6.97 -13.57 15.76
CA ASP A 140 -8.12 -13.46 14.85
C ASP A 140 -8.04 -14.44 13.66
N PHE A 141 -6.88 -15.07 13.44
CA PHE A 141 -6.62 -15.92 12.28
C PHE A 141 -6.27 -17.34 12.73
N GLU A 142 -6.67 -18.32 11.94
CA GLU A 142 -6.32 -19.72 12.21
C GLU A 142 -4.89 -20.02 11.75
N ILE A 143 -4.50 -19.46 10.59
CA ILE A 143 -3.12 -19.46 10.11
C ILE A 143 -2.72 -18.01 9.87
N TYR A 144 -1.53 -17.64 10.34
CA TYR A 144 -1.01 -16.28 10.21
C TYR A 144 0.50 -16.29 10.01
N GLN A 145 0.99 -15.38 9.16
CA GLN A 145 2.39 -15.01 9.15
C GLN A 145 2.53 -13.57 8.68
N LYS A 146 3.37 -12.80 9.36
CA LYS A 146 3.69 -11.43 9.01
C LYS A 146 5.19 -11.18 9.09
N TYR A 147 5.70 -10.54 8.05
CA TYR A 147 7.05 -9.97 7.98
C TYR A 147 6.94 -8.46 7.99
N LEU A 148 7.51 -7.82 9.01
CA LEU A 148 7.52 -6.37 9.19
C LEU A 148 8.92 -5.84 8.91
N PHE A 149 9.03 -4.87 8.02
CA PHE A 149 10.28 -4.17 7.71
C PHE A 149 10.23 -2.75 8.27
N GLU A 150 11.24 -2.40 9.06
CA GLU A 150 11.36 -1.10 9.72
C GLU A 150 12.74 -0.49 9.51
N PRO A 151 12.86 0.83 9.37
CA PRO A 151 14.17 1.48 9.40
C PRO A 151 14.85 1.30 10.76
N LYS A 152 16.16 1.03 10.76
CA LYS A 152 16.99 0.95 11.98
C LYS A 152 17.00 2.23 12.78
N SER A 153 16.82 3.38 12.12
CA SER A 153 16.68 4.69 12.75
C SER A 153 15.39 4.85 13.56
N GLY A 154 14.48 3.85 13.52
CA GLY A 154 13.15 3.94 14.08
C GLY A 154 12.10 4.31 13.02
N ARG A 155 10.84 4.08 13.35
CA ARG A 155 9.71 4.38 12.47
C ARG A 155 9.57 5.91 12.32
N PRO A 156 9.39 6.43 11.09
CA PRO A 156 9.08 7.84 10.90
C PRO A 156 7.88 8.27 11.74
N GLY A 157 8.06 9.34 12.54
CA GLY A 157 7.01 9.88 13.40
C GLY A 157 6.78 9.14 14.72
N ALA A 158 7.60 8.14 15.08
CA ALA A 158 7.47 7.44 16.38
C ALA A 158 7.57 8.36 17.60
N ASP A 159 8.37 9.42 17.52
CA ASP A 159 8.51 10.42 18.59
C ASP A 159 7.48 11.54 18.49
N GLU A 160 6.67 11.57 17.43
CA GLU A 160 5.74 12.66 17.12
C GLU A 160 4.26 12.26 17.18
N PHE A 161 3.95 10.96 17.07
CA PHE A 161 2.59 10.45 16.93
C PHE A 161 2.22 9.46 18.04
N GLU A 162 0.96 9.51 18.49
CA GLU A 162 0.43 8.56 19.48
C GLU A 162 0.29 7.13 18.93
N PHE A 163 0.27 7.00 17.60
CA PHE A 163 0.22 5.73 16.87
C PHE A 163 1.25 5.74 15.76
N THR A 164 1.89 4.58 15.50
CA THR A 164 2.70 4.40 14.31
C THR A 164 2.26 3.23 13.46
N ALA A 165 2.07 3.51 12.17
CA ALA A 165 1.87 2.53 11.14
C ALA A 165 3.13 1.67 10.93
N ASP A 166 2.93 0.47 10.40
CA ASP A 166 3.99 -0.44 10.01
C ASP A 166 4.52 0.01 8.63
N PRO A 167 5.77 0.50 8.50
CA PRO A 167 6.22 1.15 7.27
C PRO A 167 6.07 0.25 6.04
N ILE A 168 6.53 -0.99 6.14
CA ILE A 168 6.36 -2.01 5.11
C ILE A 168 6.07 -3.33 5.80
N TYR A 169 5.04 -4.05 5.37
CA TYR A 169 4.83 -5.40 5.85
C TYR A 169 4.28 -6.32 4.76
N ILE A 170 4.61 -7.60 4.88
CA ILE A 170 4.02 -8.70 4.13
C ILE A 170 3.22 -9.52 5.12
N GLU A 171 2.01 -9.92 4.77
CA GLU A 171 1.13 -10.68 5.64
C GLU A 171 0.42 -11.76 4.83
N MET A 172 0.36 -12.98 5.35
CA MET A 172 -0.63 -13.98 4.95
C MET A 172 -1.52 -14.34 6.13
N SER A 173 -2.78 -14.61 5.83
CA SER A 173 -3.72 -15.14 6.80
C SER A 173 -4.74 -16.07 6.15
N TYR A 174 -5.22 -17.01 6.96
CA TYR A 174 -6.41 -17.80 6.68
C TYR A 174 -7.48 -17.51 7.73
N THR A 175 -8.67 -17.11 7.25
CA THR A 175 -9.85 -16.88 8.09
C THR A 175 -10.93 -17.90 7.76
N PRO A 176 -11.31 -18.80 8.68
CA PRO A 176 -12.38 -19.76 8.42
C PRO A 176 -13.73 -19.04 8.33
N PHE A 177 -14.66 -19.60 7.53
CA PHE A 177 -15.99 -19.05 7.32
C PHE A 177 -16.77 -18.75 8.62
N SER A 178 -16.55 -19.54 9.66
CA SER A 178 -17.24 -19.45 10.95
C SER A 178 -16.70 -18.38 11.93
N ARG A 179 -15.56 -17.73 11.64
CA ARG A 179 -14.93 -16.74 12.55
C ARG A 179 -14.92 -15.29 12.02
N GLY A 180 -15.54 -15.02 10.88
CA GLY A 180 -15.46 -13.70 10.22
C GLY A 180 -16.11 -12.56 11.00
N ARG A 181 -15.33 -11.79 11.78
CA ARG A 181 -15.75 -10.49 12.31
C ARG A 181 -15.20 -9.29 11.53
N SER A 182 -14.23 -9.46 10.62
CA SER A 182 -13.54 -8.31 10.02
C SER A 182 -12.97 -8.49 8.59
N GLY A 183 -13.27 -9.58 7.87
CA GLY A 183 -12.77 -9.76 6.50
C GLY A 183 -13.40 -10.94 5.73
N PRO A 184 -13.13 -11.07 4.42
CA PRO A 184 -13.59 -12.22 3.65
C PRO A 184 -12.95 -13.51 4.18
N SER A 185 -13.74 -14.57 4.30
CA SER A 185 -13.21 -15.89 4.64
C SER A 185 -12.27 -16.40 3.56
N GLY A 186 -11.38 -17.33 3.91
CA GLY A 186 -10.41 -17.93 2.99
C GLY A 186 -9.00 -17.38 3.18
N TRP A 187 -8.19 -17.52 2.12
CA TRP A 187 -6.79 -17.09 2.11
C TRP A 187 -6.62 -15.68 1.57
N LEU A 188 -5.77 -14.91 2.24
CA LEU A 188 -5.28 -13.63 1.78
C LEU A 188 -3.77 -13.53 2.06
N ALA A 189 -3.00 -13.14 1.06
CA ALA A 189 -1.61 -12.73 1.19
C ALA A 189 -1.40 -11.40 0.49
N LYS A 190 -0.68 -10.48 1.13
CA LYS A 190 -0.49 -9.12 0.64
C LYS A 190 0.85 -8.55 1.07
N VAL A 191 1.33 -7.57 0.33
CA VAL A 191 2.37 -6.62 0.75
C VAL A 191 1.75 -5.23 0.86
N GLN A 192 2.16 -4.46 1.86
CA GLN A 192 1.67 -3.11 2.06
C GLN A 192 2.80 -2.18 2.49
N PHE A 193 2.81 -1.01 1.86
CA PHE A 193 3.67 0.13 2.17
C PHE A 193 2.79 1.22 2.80
N GLN A 194 3.29 1.85 3.86
CA GLN A 194 2.55 2.84 4.63
C GLN A 194 3.40 4.09 4.85
N GLU A 195 2.78 5.25 4.70
CA GLU A 195 3.37 6.54 5.06
C GLU A 195 2.38 7.32 5.93
N MET A 196 2.83 7.82 7.08
CA MET A 196 2.05 8.72 7.92
C MET A 196 2.54 10.15 7.81
N ARG A 197 1.61 11.10 7.79
CA ARG A 197 1.92 12.53 7.78
C ARG A 197 1.08 13.25 8.83
N LYS A 198 1.63 14.32 9.41
CA LYS A 198 0.79 15.30 10.12
C LYS A 198 -0.27 15.83 9.16
N MET A 199 -1.47 16.06 9.69
CA MET A 199 -2.50 16.76 8.94
C MET A 199 -1.95 18.14 8.52
N ASN A 200 -2.01 18.44 7.23
CA ASN A 200 -1.65 19.75 6.67
C ASN A 200 -2.84 20.70 6.71
#